data_AF-A0A846NIJ4-F1
#
_entry.id   AF-A0A846NIJ4-F1
#
_cell.length_a   1.000
_cell.length_b   1.000
_cell.length_c   1.000
_cell.angle_alpha   90.00
_cell.angle_beta   90.00
_cell.angle_gamma   90.00
#
_symmetry.space_group_name_H-M   'P 1'
#
loop_
_entity.id
_entity.type
_entity.pdbx_description
1 polymer ?
#
loop_
_entity_poly.entity_id
_entity_poly.type
_entity_poly.pdbx_seq_one_letter_code
_entity_poly.pdbx_strand_id
1 'polypeptide(L)'
;MKKKFRYKKVSPEVLEVITGLRGRGLSIHQIAGRLGLSKSTIEYWLNPEYREKANLRSRTRYKKYGHHIRDREKRREYQRRYMRERYRGDPLHRAKMKEYAKRHHSKRLVVVEAR
;
A
#
# COMPACT_ATOMS: atom_id res chain seq x y z
N MET A 1 24.94 -4.61 5.49
CA MET A 1 23.59 -4.12 5.90
C MET A 1 22.70 -3.95 4.68
N LYS A 2 21.55 -4.62 4.60
CA LYS A 2 20.56 -4.37 3.52
C LYS A 2 19.86 -3.04 3.80
N LYS A 3 20.04 -2.02 2.94
CA LYS A 3 19.30 -0.75 3.03
C LYS A 3 17.80 -1.07 3.00
N LYS A 4 17.05 -0.64 4.02
CA LYS A 4 15.57 -0.70 4.00
C LYS A 4 15.09 0.19 2.86
N PHE A 5 14.50 -0.39 1.83
CA PHE A 5 13.88 0.38 0.74
C PHE A 5 12.65 1.12 1.28
N ARG A 6 12.74 2.46 1.36
CA ARG A 6 11.56 3.31 1.54
C ARG A 6 10.94 3.55 0.17
N TYR A 7 9.66 3.25 0.03
CA TYR A 7 8.89 3.63 -1.15
C TYR A 7 8.86 5.16 -1.25
N LYS A 8 9.52 5.73 -2.26
CA LYS A 8 9.44 7.15 -2.60
C LYS A 8 8.35 7.35 -3.64
N LYS A 9 7.37 8.20 -3.34
CA LYS A 9 6.42 8.68 -4.34
C LYS A 9 7.18 9.64 -5.27
N VAL A 10 7.04 9.45 -6.57
CA VAL A 10 7.61 10.37 -7.57
C VAL A 10 6.67 11.57 -7.67
N SER A 11 7.15 12.76 -7.32
CA SER A 11 6.41 14.02 -7.46
C SER A 11 6.50 14.54 -8.89
N PRO A 12 5.63 15.50 -9.29
CA PRO A 12 5.71 16.15 -10.61
C PRO A 12 7.08 16.77 -10.89
N GLU A 13 7.68 17.45 -9.91
CA GLU A 13 9.02 18.04 -10.00
C GLU A 13 10.08 16.97 -10.34
N VAL A 14 9.99 15.79 -9.71
CA VAL A 14 10.91 14.69 -9.99
C VAL A 14 10.68 14.14 -11.41
N LEU A 15 9.46 14.18 -11.94
CA LEU A 15 9.19 13.79 -13.33
C LEU A 15 9.84 14.75 -14.32
N GLU A 16 9.77 16.05 -14.08
CA GLU A 16 10.45 17.05 -14.92
C GLU A 16 11.97 16.84 -14.93
N VAL A 17 12.55 16.52 -13.77
CA VAL A 17 13.98 16.18 -13.69
C VAL A 17 14.28 14.89 -14.47
N ILE A 18 13.43 13.87 -14.38
CA ILE A 18 13.59 12.60 -15.12
C ILE A 18 13.55 12.85 -16.63
N THR A 19 12.55 13.58 -17.13
CA THR A 19 12.39 13.88 -18.56
C THR A 19 13.52 14.78 -19.06
N GLY A 20 13.91 15.79 -18.30
CA GLY A 20 15.03 16.68 -18.61
C GLY A 20 16.36 15.93 -18.70
N LEU A 21 16.66 15.05 -17.75
CA LEU A 21 17.87 14.22 -17.80
C LEU A 21 17.84 13.24 -18.98
N ARG A 22 16.66 12.71 -19.33
CA ARG A 22 16.52 11.84 -20.50
C ARG A 22 16.73 12.60 -21.81
N GLY A 23 16.21 13.82 -21.92
CA GLY A 23 16.43 14.71 -23.07
C GLY A 23 17.91 15.07 -23.26
N ARG A 24 18.69 15.10 -22.18
CA ARG A 24 20.16 15.26 -22.21
C ARG A 24 20.92 13.97 -22.60
N GLY A 25 20.21 12.91 -23.00
CA GLY A 25 20.82 11.66 -23.45
C GLY A 25 21.26 10.70 -22.34
N LEU A 26 20.94 10.98 -21.06
CA LEU A 26 21.31 10.05 -19.99
C LEU A 26 20.55 8.73 -20.12
N SER A 27 21.23 7.63 -19.80
CA SER A 27 20.62 6.32 -19.70
C SER A 27 19.72 6.19 -18.47
N ILE A 28 18.75 5.29 -18.53
CA ILE A 28 17.87 4.94 -17.41
C ILE A 28 18.69 4.59 -16.15
N HIS A 29 19.82 3.90 -16.32
CA HIS A 29 20.68 3.50 -15.20
C HIS A 29 21.32 4.70 -14.51
N GLN A 30 21.83 5.67 -15.29
CA GLN A 30 22.44 6.88 -14.75
C GLN A 30 21.41 7.76 -14.05
N ILE A 31 20.21 7.92 -14.64
CA ILE A 31 19.11 8.68 -14.03
C ILE A 31 18.71 8.06 -12.68
N ALA A 32 18.54 6.73 -12.65
CA ALA A 32 18.22 6.00 -11.43
C ALA A 32 19.26 6.20 -10.33
N GLY A 33 20.56 6.10 -10.68
CA GLY A 33 21.66 6.34 -9.75
C GLY A 33 21.68 7.77 -9.19
N ARG A 34 21.44 8.77 -10.05
CA ARG A 34 21.47 10.19 -9.67
C ARG A 34 20.32 10.60 -8.76
N LEU A 35 19.14 10.00 -8.95
CA LEU A 35 17.93 10.30 -8.16
C LEU A 35 17.72 9.35 -6.96
N GLY A 36 18.54 8.30 -6.84
CA GLY A 36 18.36 7.25 -5.84
C GLY A 36 17.02 6.51 -6.00
N LEU A 37 16.59 6.31 -7.24
CA LEU A 37 15.37 5.58 -7.63
C LEU A 37 15.73 4.23 -8.25
N SER A 38 14.78 3.30 -8.33
CA SER A 38 15.02 2.05 -9.05
C SER A 38 14.94 2.26 -10.57
N LYS A 39 15.64 1.43 -11.34
CA LYS A 39 15.56 1.44 -12.82
C LYS A 39 14.12 1.28 -13.30
N SER A 40 13.37 0.36 -12.67
CA SER A 40 11.96 0.10 -12.98
C SER A 40 11.06 1.31 -12.72
N THR A 41 11.35 2.15 -11.72
CA THR A 41 10.61 3.40 -11.50
C THR A 41 10.85 4.38 -12.64
N ILE A 42 12.09 4.56 -13.06
CA ILE A 42 12.42 5.45 -14.18
C ILE A 42 11.77 4.95 -15.47
N GLU A 43 11.85 3.64 -15.73
CA GLU A 43 11.27 3.00 -16.92
C GLU A 43 9.74 3.10 -16.96
N TYR A 44 9.07 2.94 -15.81
CA TYR A 44 7.63 3.16 -15.68
C TYR A 44 7.20 4.57 -16.09
N TRP A 45 8.01 5.58 -15.80
CA TRP A 45 7.69 6.97 -16.11
C TRP A 45 8.06 7.37 -17.53
N LEU A 46 9.16 6.85 -18.09
CA LEU A 46 9.63 7.19 -19.43
C LEU A 46 9.04 6.34 -20.56
N ASN A 47 8.60 5.11 -20.29
CA ASN A 47 8.10 4.19 -21.31
C ASN A 47 6.60 3.86 -21.08
N PRO A 48 5.69 4.38 -21.94
CA PRO A 48 4.26 4.08 -21.88
C PRO A 48 3.93 2.59 -21.96
N GLU A 49 4.59 1.83 -22.83
CA GLU A 49 4.33 0.39 -22.98
C GLU A 49 4.72 -0.40 -21.72
N TYR A 50 5.86 -0.04 -21.11
CA TYR A 50 6.28 -0.66 -19.85
C TYR A 50 5.25 -0.37 -18.76
N ARG A 51 4.78 0.88 -18.68
CA ARG A 51 3.75 1.32 -17.74
C ARG A 51 2.47 0.50 -17.91
N GLU A 52 2.02 0.33 -19.14
CA GLU A 52 0.82 -0.44 -19.45
C GLU A 52 0.99 -1.92 -19.04
N LYS A 53 2.11 -2.54 -19.40
CA LYS A 53 2.42 -3.93 -19.00
C LYS A 53 2.48 -4.08 -17.48
N ALA A 54 3.08 -3.13 -16.76
CA ALA A 54 3.13 -3.13 -15.30
C ALA A 54 1.74 -3.00 -14.67
N ASN A 55 0.91 -2.10 -15.21
CA ASN A 55 -0.48 -1.91 -14.77
C ASN A 55 -1.33 -3.16 -15.04
N LEU A 56 -1.19 -3.77 -16.22
CA LEU A 56 -1.88 -5.01 -16.57
C LEU A 56 -1.51 -6.15 -15.62
N ARG A 57 -0.21 -6.35 -15.33
CA ARG A 57 0.27 -7.33 -14.34
C ARG A 57 -0.32 -7.10 -12.94
N SER A 58 -0.42 -5.84 -12.52
CA SER A 58 -1.02 -5.49 -11.23
C SER A 58 -2.52 -5.83 -11.21
N ARG A 59 -3.26 -5.46 -12.27
CA ARG A 59 -4.69 -5.77 -12.44
C ARG A 59 -4.96 -7.26 -12.48
N THR A 60 -4.19 -8.03 -13.24
CA THR A 60 -4.36 -9.48 -13.34
C THR A 60 -4.05 -10.17 -12.02
N ARG A 61 -3.00 -9.75 -11.30
CA ARG A 61 -2.70 -10.24 -9.95
C ARG A 61 -3.84 -9.91 -8.98
N TYR A 62 -4.36 -8.69 -9.00
CA TYR A 62 -5.51 -8.31 -8.19
C TYR A 62 -6.77 -9.10 -8.55
N LYS A 63 -7.02 -9.39 -9.83
CA LYS A 63 -8.13 -10.26 -10.23
C LYS A 63 -7.94 -11.70 -9.75
N LYS A 64 -6.71 -12.23 -9.85
CA LYS A 64 -6.37 -13.61 -9.44
C LYS A 64 -6.43 -13.82 -7.92
N TYR A 65 -5.95 -12.85 -7.14
CA TYR A 65 -5.77 -13.01 -5.69
C TYR A 65 -6.60 -12.04 -4.83
N GLY A 66 -6.98 -10.88 -5.37
CA GLY A 66 -7.73 -9.82 -4.67
C GLY A 66 -9.24 -10.09 -4.58
N HIS A 67 -9.78 -11.00 -5.39
CA HIS A 67 -11.18 -11.43 -5.35
C HIS A 67 -11.31 -12.92 -4.98
N HIS A 68 -10.88 -13.30 -3.77
CA HIS A 68 -11.54 -14.42 -3.11
C HIS A 68 -12.93 -13.97 -2.62
N ILE A 69 -13.88 -13.81 -3.55
CA ILE A 69 -15.31 -13.69 -3.21
C ILE A 69 -15.76 -14.89 -2.37
N ARG A 70 -15.21 -16.08 -2.65
CA ARG A 70 -15.41 -17.31 -1.84
C ARG A 70 -14.85 -17.22 -0.41
N ASP A 71 -13.88 -16.36 -0.14
CA ASP A 71 -13.42 -16.11 1.24
C ASP A 71 -14.22 -14.99 1.90
N ARG A 72 -15.00 -14.18 1.17
CA ARG A 72 -15.76 -13.09 1.78
C ARG A 72 -16.87 -13.63 2.68
N GLU A 73 -17.60 -14.64 2.22
CA GLU A 73 -18.63 -15.31 3.03
C GLU A 73 -18.02 -16.12 4.16
N LYS A 74 -16.98 -16.93 3.90
CA LYS A 74 -16.25 -17.64 4.96
C LYS A 74 -15.64 -16.70 6.01
N ARG A 75 -15.12 -15.55 5.60
CA ARG A 75 -14.56 -14.52 6.52
C ARG A 75 -15.66 -13.82 7.31
N ARG A 76 -16.82 -13.56 6.69
CA ARG A 76 -18.03 -13.05 7.38
C ARG A 76 -18.60 -14.07 8.35
N GLU A 77 -18.64 -15.33 7.99
CA GLU A 77 -19.10 -16.43 8.83
C GLU A 77 -18.12 -16.67 9.99
N TYR A 78 -16.82 -16.71 9.71
CA TYR A 78 -15.78 -16.71 10.73
C TYR A 78 -15.91 -15.51 11.68
N GLN A 79 -16.09 -14.29 11.17
CA GLN A 79 -16.33 -13.12 12.03
C GLN A 79 -17.61 -13.24 12.85
N ARG A 80 -18.71 -13.72 12.26
CA ARG A 80 -19.97 -13.98 12.98
C ARG A 80 -19.78 -14.99 14.11
N ARG A 81 -19.09 -16.10 13.83
CA ARG A 81 -18.78 -17.16 14.80
C ARG A 81 -17.83 -16.65 15.89
N TYR A 82 -16.76 -15.96 15.50
CA TYR A 82 -15.82 -15.30 16.41
C TYR A 82 -16.51 -14.34 17.37
N MET A 83 -17.40 -13.49 16.87
CA MET A 83 -18.15 -12.53 17.68
C MET A 83 -19.24 -13.22 18.54
N ARG A 84 -19.82 -14.34 18.10
CA ARG A 84 -20.80 -15.09 18.90
C ARG A 84 -20.14 -15.89 20.02
N GLU A 85 -19.10 -16.64 19.72
CA GLU A 85 -18.47 -17.59 20.65
C GLU A 85 -17.45 -16.92 21.56
N ARG A 86 -16.47 -16.21 20.99
CA ARG A 86 -15.35 -15.66 21.78
C ARG A 86 -15.76 -14.40 22.57
N TYR A 87 -16.60 -13.54 22.00
CA TYR A 87 -17.03 -12.32 22.71
C TYR A 87 -18.02 -12.63 23.85
N ARG A 88 -18.88 -13.65 23.70
CA ARG A 88 -19.80 -14.10 24.77
C ARG A 88 -19.12 -15.02 25.79
N GLY A 89 -18.26 -15.94 25.36
CA GLY A 89 -17.66 -16.96 26.23
C GLY A 89 -16.43 -16.51 27.01
N ASP A 90 -15.73 -15.46 26.59
CA ASP A 90 -14.49 -15.00 27.24
C ASP A 90 -14.63 -13.55 27.76
N PRO A 91 -14.82 -13.36 29.08
CA PRO A 91 -14.95 -12.04 29.70
C PRO A 91 -13.69 -11.17 29.56
N LEU A 92 -12.50 -11.76 29.57
CA LEU A 92 -11.22 -11.04 29.46
C LEU A 92 -11.04 -10.51 28.04
N HIS A 93 -11.37 -11.31 27.03
CA HIS A 93 -11.38 -10.87 25.64
C HIS A 93 -12.34 -9.70 25.40
N ARG A 94 -13.53 -9.77 26.01
CA ARG A 94 -14.54 -8.70 25.94
C ARG A 94 -14.02 -7.40 26.56
N ALA A 95 -13.40 -7.46 27.73
CA ALA A 95 -12.82 -6.30 28.39
C ALA A 95 -11.70 -5.66 27.54
N LYS A 96 -10.81 -6.48 26.98
CA LYS A 96 -9.74 -6.05 26.08
C LYS A 96 -10.26 -5.34 24.82
N MET A 97 -11.33 -5.85 24.22
CA MET A 97 -11.95 -5.23 23.04
C MET A 97 -12.65 -3.91 23.37
N LYS A 98 -13.30 -3.80 24.53
CA LYS A 98 -13.86 -2.52 25.02
C LYS A 98 -12.76 -1.47 25.25
N GLU A 99 -11.64 -1.86 25.85
CA GLU A 99 -10.51 -0.96 26.06
C GLU A 99 -9.88 -0.52 24.73
N TYR A 100 -9.70 -1.44 23.78
CA TYR A 100 -9.24 -1.14 22.43
C TYR A 100 -10.15 -0.14 21.71
N ALA A 101 -11.48 -0.34 21.79
CA ALA A 101 -12.45 0.58 21.21
C ALA A 101 -12.36 1.99 21.82
N LYS A 102 -12.21 2.09 23.16
CA LYS A 102 -11.99 3.38 23.85
C LYS A 102 -10.73 4.08 23.37
N ARG A 103 -9.60 3.36 23.25
CA ARG A 103 -8.33 3.91 22.75
C ARG A 103 -8.41 4.39 21.30
N HIS A 104 -9.15 3.68 20.44
CA HIS A 104 -9.33 4.09 19.05
C HIS A 104 -10.27 5.29 18.92
N HIS A 105 -11.31 5.37 19.74
CA HIS A 105 -12.19 6.53 19.81
C HIS A 105 -11.45 7.78 20.29
N SER A 106 -10.65 7.67 21.36
CA SER A 106 -9.86 8.80 21.88
C SER A 106 -8.81 9.26 20.87
N LYS A 107 -8.08 8.33 20.22
CA LYS A 107 -7.15 8.69 19.13
C LYS A 107 -7.84 9.38 17.95
N ARG A 108 -9.07 8.96 17.61
CA ARG A 108 -9.84 9.59 16.53
C ARG A 108 -10.28 11.01 16.90
N LEU A 109 -10.68 11.26 18.15
CA LEU A 109 -11.03 12.59 18.64
C LEU A 109 -9.81 13.53 18.66
N VAL A 110 -8.67 13.08 19.18
CA VAL A 110 -7.41 13.86 19.19
C VAL A 110 -6.98 14.27 17.78
N VAL A 111 -7.19 13.42 16.77
CA VAL A 111 -6.86 13.73 15.37
C VAL A 111 -7.87 14.69 14.72
N VAL A 112 -9.10 14.75 15.22
CA VAL A 112 -10.15 15.66 14.74
C VAL A 112 -10.03 17.04 15.39
N GLU A 113 -9.64 17.13 16.66
CA GLU A 113 -9.40 18.39 17.37
C GLU A 113 -8.07 19.07 16.99
N ALA A 114 -7.12 18.32 16.40
CA ALA A 114 -5.84 18.84 15.93
C ALA A 114 -5.86 19.29 14.45
N ARG A 115 -7.04 19.52 13.86
CA ARG A 115 -7.25 20.02 12.50
C ARG A 115 -7.96 21.36 12.54
#